data_AF-A0A5J4RKD2-F1
#
_entry.id   AF-A0A5J4RKD2-F1
#
_cell.length_a   1.000
_cell.length_b   1.000
_cell.length_c   1.000
_cell.angle_alpha   90.00
_cell.angle_beta   90.00
_cell.angle_gamma   90.00
#
_symmetry.space_group_name_H-M   'P 1'
#
loop_
_entity.id
_entity.type
_entity.pdbx_description
1 polymer ?
#
loop_
_entity_poly.entity_id
_entity_poly.type
_entity_poly.pdbx_seq_one_letter_code
_entity_poly.pdbx_strand_id
1 'polypeptide(L)'
;MGFKLKLNKIIILGFIIFLFTFFFSCTDNGDPKIYTVVYDSSVGGSVVGELSQTVVAGANATEVTALAETGYIFSNWSDGIESEKREDLNITQNLSVTAIFMKLTYQVNYYAGLDGVIEGDQSQIIGYGENSFPVQAIPNEGYEFFRWSDGLDNPERSENNVVDNISVEASFIKLEKIYTYNYNNATDNIITTEVTISFESFEDVKLIVPIKENSIFGGWFLDKDISIQVSDESGDLIIGKEIFQHQSNQFYAKWTAKTQITYKILMVFVTEIHTIIDGFAIDYKMKNIDKQIFELMQRELSKYLNEWFYGLVNFEIDILYTTIPLNEKNFDSGNNSGKITYYIMADNIPEVEGIIRDYHSVITSFSMNDFDWILHSVSGMGSIKFACIHWEDFIGRDADNEAFSNSLLDITSFNWNTFKEAYLHEFTHTIEQSLDVYEFHSIFLNNSSFDHLTLIKLYLLNQLVIDGNKVGIPYSYWLDL
;
A
#
# COMPACT_ATOMS: atom_id res chain seq x y z
N MET A 1 -16.86 56.43 -65.40
CA MET A 1 -16.08 56.57 -64.15
C MET A 1 -14.81 55.74 -64.35
N GLY A 2 -13.57 56.26 -64.45
CA GLY A 2 -13.03 57.56 -64.02
C GLY A 2 -12.96 57.62 -62.49
N PHE A 3 -11.82 57.78 -61.80
CA PHE A 3 -10.41 58.08 -62.18
C PHE A 3 -9.46 57.37 -61.14
N LYS A 4 -8.11 57.39 -61.17
CA LYS A 4 -7.08 58.14 -61.94
C LYS A 4 -5.75 57.36 -61.96
N LEU A 5 -4.87 57.56 -62.96
CA LEU A 5 -3.44 57.27 -62.82
C LEU A 5 -2.73 58.38 -62.02
N LYS A 6 -1.59 58.06 -61.38
CA LYS A 6 -0.45 58.99 -61.30
C LYS A 6 0.91 58.28 -61.18
N LEU A 7 1.56 58.11 -62.33
CA LEU A 7 3.01 58.04 -62.46
C LEU A 7 3.61 59.46 -62.30
N ASN A 8 4.80 59.61 -61.71
CA ASN A 8 5.76 60.75 -61.77
C ASN A 8 6.56 60.84 -60.45
N LYS A 9 7.82 61.31 -60.39
CA LYS A 9 8.85 61.54 -61.43
C LYS A 9 10.22 61.70 -60.73
N ILE A 10 11.29 61.50 -61.49
CA ILE A 10 12.67 61.91 -61.18
C ILE A 10 12.72 63.41 -60.83
N ILE A 11 13.49 63.77 -59.80
CA ILE A 11 14.03 65.13 -59.61
C ILE A 11 15.54 65.03 -59.40
N ILE A 12 16.25 65.85 -60.17
CA ILE A 12 17.70 66.12 -60.08
C ILE A 12 17.84 67.54 -59.47
N LEU A 13 19.02 67.83 -58.91
CA LEU A 13 19.51 69.05 -58.24
C LEU A 13 19.59 68.93 -56.71
N GLY A 14 20.68 69.39 -56.06
CA GLY A 14 21.85 70.01 -56.69
C GLY A 14 23.06 70.20 -55.78
N PHE A 15 24.21 70.36 -56.43
CA PHE A 15 25.46 70.79 -55.81
C PHE A 15 25.27 72.14 -55.10
N ILE A 16 25.63 72.21 -53.81
CA ILE A 16 25.98 73.46 -53.15
C ILE A 16 27.47 73.42 -52.88
N ILE A 17 28.21 74.20 -53.67
CA ILE A 17 29.65 74.42 -53.48
C ILE A 17 29.80 75.42 -52.34
N PHE A 18 30.26 74.97 -51.17
CA PHE A 18 30.78 75.88 -50.16
C PHE A 18 32.30 75.99 -50.31
N LEU A 19 32.72 77.05 -51.00
CA LEU A 19 34.12 77.40 -51.18
C LEU A 19 34.66 77.99 -49.87
N PHE A 20 35.48 77.24 -49.13
CA PHE A 20 36.31 77.80 -48.06
C PHE A 20 37.77 77.73 -48.46
N THR A 21 38.40 78.90 -48.56
CA THR A 21 39.78 79.07 -49.04
C THR A 21 40.81 78.67 -47.99
N PHE A 22 41.89 78.06 -48.47
CA PHE A 22 43.06 77.61 -47.71
C PHE A 22 43.60 78.61 -46.68
N PHE A 23 43.99 78.07 -45.52
CA PHE A 23 45.26 78.43 -44.89
C PHE A 23 46.18 77.21 -44.92
N PHE A 24 47.31 77.32 -45.63
CA PHE A 24 48.39 76.34 -45.55
C PHE A 24 49.12 76.52 -44.21
N SER A 25 48.99 75.54 -43.31
CA SER A 25 50.02 75.22 -42.33
C SER A 25 50.52 73.82 -42.68
N CYS A 26 51.84 73.67 -42.82
CA CYS A 26 52.45 72.41 -43.24
C CYS A 26 52.60 71.47 -42.04
N THR A 27 51.76 70.43 -41.99
CA THR A 27 52.03 69.19 -41.25
C THR A 27 51.69 68.03 -42.16
N ASP A 28 52.68 67.16 -42.38
CA ASP A 28 52.58 65.97 -43.21
C ASP A 28 51.64 64.95 -42.56
N ASN A 29 50.38 64.93 -43.00
CA ASN A 29 49.37 63.96 -42.62
C ASN A 29 48.94 63.22 -43.89
N GLY A 30 49.53 62.05 -44.13
CA GLY A 30 49.11 61.15 -45.21
C GLY A 30 47.64 60.73 -45.07
N ASP A 31 47.05 60.25 -46.17
CA ASP A 31 45.63 59.87 -46.24
C ASP A 31 45.22 59.01 -45.03
N PRO A 32 44.08 59.32 -44.38
CA PRO A 32 43.64 58.58 -43.21
C PRO A 32 43.42 57.12 -43.60
N LYS A 33 44.19 56.22 -42.98
CA LYS A 33 44.05 54.78 -43.20
C LYS A 33 42.62 54.38 -42.87
N ILE A 34 41.97 53.69 -43.80
CA ILE A 34 40.65 53.11 -43.63
C ILE A 34 40.77 51.60 -43.52
N TYR A 35 39.87 51.00 -42.74
CA TYR A 35 39.77 49.56 -42.54
C TYR A 35 38.32 49.10 -42.77
N THR A 36 38.19 47.89 -43.28
CA THR A 36 36.89 47.23 -43.49
C THR A 36 36.59 46.28 -42.34
N VAL A 37 35.40 46.39 -41.77
CA VAL A 37 34.83 45.43 -40.83
C VAL A 37 33.67 44.70 -41.52
N VAL A 38 33.70 43.37 -41.53
CA VAL A 38 32.69 42.53 -42.17
C VAL A 38 32.13 41.53 -41.16
N TYR A 39 30.79 41.48 -41.09
CA TYR A 39 30.02 40.55 -40.26
C TYR A 39 29.23 39.61 -41.17
N ASP A 40 29.45 38.31 -41.01
CA ASP A 40 28.81 37.24 -41.78
C ASP A 40 28.04 36.28 -40.83
N SER A 41 27.23 35.38 -41.37
CA SER A 41 26.46 34.38 -40.62
C SER A 41 26.62 32.97 -41.18
N SER A 42 26.82 31.98 -40.32
CA SER A 42 26.64 30.57 -40.71
C SER A 42 25.17 30.26 -40.99
N VAL A 43 24.90 29.08 -41.56
CA VAL A 43 23.54 28.51 -41.63
C VAL A 43 22.91 28.46 -40.24
N GLY A 44 21.60 28.71 -40.15
CA GLY A 44 20.83 28.64 -38.90
C GLY A 44 20.62 29.97 -38.17
N GLY A 45 20.96 31.09 -38.80
CA GLY A 45 20.77 32.41 -38.22
C GLY A 45 21.14 33.51 -39.20
N SER A 46 21.05 34.74 -38.73
CA SER A 46 21.40 35.95 -39.48
C SER A 46 22.07 36.97 -38.57
N VAL A 47 22.79 37.91 -39.15
CA VAL A 47 23.28 39.10 -38.43
C VAL A 47 22.45 40.30 -38.84
N VAL A 48 22.03 41.11 -37.87
CA VAL A 48 21.26 42.34 -38.06
C VAL A 48 22.11 43.55 -37.65
N GLY A 49 22.26 44.51 -38.58
CA GLY A 49 23.07 45.73 -38.41
C GLY A 49 23.75 46.11 -39.74
N GLU A 50 24.78 46.96 -39.69
CA GLU A 50 25.61 47.24 -40.87
C GLU A 50 26.68 46.14 -41.05
N LEU A 51 26.42 45.20 -41.97
CA LEU A 51 27.26 44.00 -42.17
C LEU A 51 28.62 44.26 -42.84
N SER A 52 28.81 45.41 -43.48
CA SER A 52 30.08 45.80 -44.08
C SER A 52 30.29 47.29 -43.86
N GLN A 53 31.30 47.60 -43.05
CA GLN A 53 31.56 48.95 -42.55
C GLN A 53 32.97 49.39 -42.98
N THR A 54 33.11 50.65 -43.39
CA THR A 54 34.41 51.25 -43.67
C THR A 54 34.67 52.36 -42.68
N VAL A 55 35.66 52.17 -41.81
CA VAL A 55 35.97 53.08 -40.71
C VAL A 55 37.40 53.61 -40.81
N VAL A 56 37.63 54.82 -40.31
CA VAL A 56 38.98 55.39 -40.18
C VAL A 56 39.72 54.69 -39.05
N ALA A 57 41.03 54.50 -39.19
CA ALA A 57 41.90 53.93 -38.18
C ALA A 57 41.69 54.57 -36.78
N GLY A 58 41.37 53.74 -35.80
CA GLY A 58 41.06 54.14 -34.42
C GLY A 58 39.60 54.50 -34.14
N ALA A 59 38.71 54.50 -35.13
CA ALA A 59 37.27 54.63 -34.91
C ALA A 59 36.61 53.29 -34.54
N ASN A 60 35.37 53.33 -34.06
CA ASN A 60 34.58 52.14 -33.74
C ASN A 60 33.70 51.73 -34.93
N ALA A 61 33.38 50.44 -35.03
CA ALA A 61 32.27 49.92 -35.81
C ALA A 61 30.92 50.17 -35.09
N THR A 62 29.81 50.12 -35.81
CA THR A 62 28.45 50.14 -35.25
C THR A 62 28.03 48.74 -34.78
N GLU A 63 27.19 48.67 -33.73
CA GLU A 63 26.72 47.40 -33.16
C GLU A 63 25.96 46.55 -34.20
N VAL A 64 26.25 45.25 -34.21
CA VAL A 64 25.47 44.21 -34.88
C VAL A 64 24.94 43.19 -33.85
N THR A 65 23.84 42.50 -34.18
CA THR A 65 23.28 41.43 -33.35
C THR A 65 23.11 40.16 -34.18
N ALA A 66 23.68 39.05 -33.71
CA ALA A 66 23.40 37.72 -34.23
C ALA A 66 22.03 37.23 -33.72
N LEU A 67 21.15 36.82 -34.65
CA LEU A 67 19.82 36.28 -34.35
C LEU A 67 19.69 34.87 -34.93
N ALA A 68 19.45 33.89 -34.07
CA ALA A 68 19.25 32.50 -34.48
C ALA A 68 17.87 32.29 -35.14
N GLU A 69 17.80 31.38 -36.11
CA GLU A 69 16.54 30.89 -36.66
C GLU A 69 15.87 29.88 -35.71
N THR A 70 14.59 29.59 -35.94
CA THR A 70 13.87 28.58 -35.14
C THR A 70 14.54 27.21 -35.29
N GLY A 71 14.86 26.58 -34.16
CA GLY A 71 15.61 25.31 -34.13
C GLY A 71 17.13 25.48 -34.09
N TYR A 72 17.64 26.69 -33.94
CA TYR A 72 19.06 26.99 -33.77
C TYR A 72 19.30 27.86 -32.53
N ILE A 73 20.55 27.90 -32.09
CA ILE A 73 21.05 28.79 -31.03
C ILE A 73 22.34 29.46 -31.50
N PHE A 74 22.56 30.71 -31.11
CA PHE A 74 23.87 31.36 -31.30
C PHE A 74 24.91 30.69 -30.39
N SER A 75 26.05 30.31 -30.98
CA SER A 75 27.17 29.70 -30.25
C SER A 75 28.18 30.77 -29.86
N ASN A 76 28.80 31.38 -30.87
CA ASN A 76 29.87 32.36 -30.73
C ASN A 76 30.17 33.00 -32.09
N TRP A 77 30.90 34.11 -32.09
CA TRP A 77 31.57 34.61 -33.28
C TRP A 77 32.83 33.78 -33.58
N SER A 78 33.29 33.78 -34.83
CA SER A 78 34.44 32.99 -35.30
C SER A 78 35.78 33.29 -34.62
N ASP A 79 35.87 34.38 -33.86
CA ASP A 79 37.01 34.78 -33.04
C ASP A 79 36.82 34.48 -31.53
N GLY A 80 35.74 33.79 -31.16
CA GLY A 80 35.48 33.30 -29.80
C GLY A 80 34.61 34.22 -28.93
N ILE A 81 34.03 35.30 -29.46
CA ILE A 81 33.11 36.16 -28.68
C ILE A 81 31.75 35.45 -28.51
N GLU A 82 31.32 35.24 -27.27
CA GLU A 82 30.07 34.53 -26.93
C GLU A 82 28.83 35.44 -26.80
N SER A 83 28.98 36.76 -27.01
CA SER A 83 27.86 37.70 -27.00
C SER A 83 27.19 37.81 -28.38
N GLU A 84 25.87 37.59 -28.44
CA GLU A 84 25.04 37.80 -29.64
C GLU A 84 25.16 39.22 -30.18
N LYS A 85 25.20 40.21 -29.27
CA LYS A 85 25.48 41.62 -29.57
C LYS A 85 26.98 41.87 -29.65
N ARG A 86 27.42 42.58 -30.69
CA ARG A 86 28.83 42.85 -30.95
C ARG A 86 29.04 44.27 -31.44
N GLU A 87 29.97 44.98 -30.81
CA GLU A 87 30.51 46.27 -31.25
C GLU A 87 32.05 46.16 -31.22
N ASP A 88 32.72 46.46 -32.32
CA ASP A 88 34.19 46.39 -32.41
C ASP A 88 34.81 47.80 -32.31
N LEU A 89 35.56 48.04 -31.24
CA LEU A 89 36.10 49.35 -30.87
C LEU A 89 37.54 49.55 -31.36
N ASN A 90 37.92 50.80 -31.66
CA ASN A 90 39.30 51.20 -32.01
C ASN A 90 39.93 50.37 -33.17
N ILE A 91 39.24 50.28 -34.31
CA ILE A 91 39.65 49.46 -35.45
C ILE A 91 41.01 49.91 -36.03
N THR A 92 42.01 49.04 -35.97
CA THR A 92 43.40 49.29 -36.43
C THR A 92 43.87 48.35 -37.53
N GLN A 93 43.01 47.43 -37.98
CA GLN A 93 43.21 46.53 -39.11
C GLN A 93 41.85 46.10 -39.68
N ASN A 94 41.83 45.47 -40.86
CA ASN A 94 40.62 44.85 -41.38
C ASN A 94 40.17 43.70 -40.47
N LEU A 95 38.85 43.57 -40.28
CA LEU A 95 38.22 42.53 -39.48
C LEU A 95 37.15 41.83 -40.31
N SER A 96 37.09 40.50 -40.22
CA SER A 96 36.05 39.68 -40.85
C SER A 96 35.69 38.57 -39.88
N VAL A 97 34.44 38.52 -39.44
CA VAL A 97 33.97 37.59 -38.41
C VAL A 97 32.61 37.02 -38.78
N THR A 98 32.38 35.75 -38.43
CA THR A 98 31.14 35.04 -38.73
C THR A 98 30.44 34.68 -37.44
N ALA A 99 29.14 35.01 -37.32
CA ALA A 99 28.28 34.48 -36.27
C ALA A 99 28.02 32.99 -36.53
N ILE A 100 28.37 32.13 -35.57
CA ILE A 100 28.21 30.68 -35.66
C ILE A 100 26.93 30.29 -34.90
N PHE A 101 26.04 29.60 -35.60
CA PHE A 101 24.81 29.05 -35.05
C PHE A 101 24.88 27.52 -35.02
N MET A 102 24.41 26.92 -33.92
CA MET A 102 24.30 25.47 -33.77
C MET A 102 22.84 25.06 -33.83
N LYS A 103 22.54 23.95 -34.52
CA LYS A 103 21.19 23.37 -34.51
C LYS A 103 20.90 22.81 -33.12
N LEU A 104 19.73 23.13 -32.56
CA LEU A 104 19.27 22.52 -31.32
C LEU A 104 19.10 21.02 -31.53
N THR A 105 19.44 20.24 -30.50
CA THR A 105 19.25 18.79 -30.48
C THR A 105 18.50 18.37 -29.23
N TYR A 106 17.75 17.28 -29.35
CA TYR A 106 16.98 16.68 -28.27
C TYR A 106 17.31 15.21 -28.12
N GLN A 107 17.23 14.70 -26.91
CA GLN A 107 17.41 13.30 -26.60
C GLN A 107 16.07 12.56 -26.67
N VAL A 108 16.02 11.49 -27.46
CA VAL A 108 14.90 10.55 -27.54
C VAL A 108 15.37 9.23 -26.94
N ASN A 109 14.74 8.80 -25.85
CA ASN A 109 15.05 7.56 -25.14
C ASN A 109 13.87 6.58 -25.19
N TYR A 110 14.17 5.33 -25.55
CA TYR A 110 13.25 4.19 -25.54
C TYR A 110 13.75 3.14 -24.54
N TYR A 111 12.92 2.83 -23.55
CA TYR A 111 13.19 1.81 -22.54
C TYR A 111 12.31 0.58 -22.76
N ALA A 112 12.81 -0.59 -22.36
CA ALA A 112 12.00 -1.80 -22.19
C ALA A 112 11.86 -2.08 -20.69
N GLY A 113 10.64 -2.42 -20.27
CA GLY A 113 10.40 -3.07 -18.99
C GLY A 113 11.05 -4.46 -18.94
N LEU A 114 11.10 -5.07 -17.75
CA LEU A 114 11.87 -6.29 -17.44
C LEU A 114 11.58 -7.49 -18.37
N ASP A 115 10.37 -7.57 -18.92
CA ASP A 115 9.86 -8.74 -19.63
C ASP A 115 9.96 -8.62 -21.18
N GLY A 116 10.81 -7.73 -21.68
CA GLY A 116 11.15 -7.65 -23.10
C GLY A 116 12.41 -6.82 -23.36
N VAL A 117 12.64 -6.49 -24.64
CA VAL A 117 13.78 -5.69 -25.11
C VAL A 117 13.34 -4.67 -26.16
N ILE A 118 14.11 -3.61 -26.37
CA ILE A 118 13.97 -2.73 -27.53
C ILE A 118 15.08 -3.08 -28.54
N GLU A 119 14.70 -3.47 -29.76
CA GLU A 119 15.59 -3.54 -30.91
C GLU A 119 15.67 -2.18 -31.62
N GLY A 120 16.88 -1.76 -31.99
CA GLY A 120 17.18 -0.43 -32.56
C GLY A 120 17.94 0.48 -31.60
N ASP A 121 18.21 1.72 -32.03
CA ASP A 121 18.96 2.69 -31.21
C ASP A 121 18.07 3.27 -30.09
N GLN A 122 18.28 2.78 -28.87
CA GLN A 122 17.48 3.13 -27.69
C GLN A 122 17.69 4.56 -27.17
N SER A 123 18.81 5.22 -27.50
CA SER A 123 19.13 6.58 -27.08
C SER A 123 19.65 7.37 -28.27
N GLN A 124 18.86 8.30 -28.77
CA GLN A 124 19.12 9.04 -30.01
C GLN A 124 19.22 10.53 -29.74
N ILE A 125 20.15 11.21 -30.42
CA ILE A 125 20.28 12.68 -30.42
C ILE A 125 19.75 13.17 -31.76
N ILE A 126 18.57 13.81 -31.74
CA ILE A 126 17.82 14.21 -32.94
C ILE A 126 17.89 15.74 -33.08
N GLY A 127 18.16 16.25 -34.29
CA GLY A 127 18.13 17.68 -34.55
C GLY A 127 16.70 18.24 -34.53
N TYR A 128 16.53 19.51 -34.16
CA TYR A 128 15.23 20.18 -34.16
C TYR A 128 14.46 19.95 -35.48
N GLY A 129 13.22 19.48 -35.34
CA GLY A 129 12.30 19.21 -36.46
C GLY A 129 12.63 17.96 -37.29
N GLU A 130 13.63 17.17 -36.91
CA GLU A 130 13.95 15.88 -37.55
C GLU A 130 13.14 14.74 -36.94
N ASN A 131 13.21 13.56 -37.57
CA ASN A 131 12.55 12.34 -37.09
C ASN A 131 13.57 11.44 -36.38
N SER A 132 13.12 10.66 -35.42
CA SER A 132 13.94 9.59 -34.84
C SER A 132 14.02 8.38 -35.77
N PHE A 133 15.02 7.54 -35.56
CA PHE A 133 15.10 6.20 -36.15
C PHE A 133 14.08 5.28 -35.47
N PRO A 134 13.47 4.34 -36.21
CA PRO A 134 12.51 3.41 -35.65
C PRO A 134 13.16 2.41 -34.70
N VAL A 135 12.40 2.03 -33.68
CA VAL A 135 12.70 0.95 -32.74
C VAL A 135 11.54 -0.04 -32.70
N GLN A 136 11.80 -1.26 -32.26
CA GLN A 136 10.78 -2.30 -32.06
C GLN A 136 10.84 -2.84 -30.63
N ALA A 137 9.71 -2.79 -29.92
CA ALA A 137 9.56 -3.47 -28.64
C ALA A 137 9.26 -4.96 -28.85
N ILE A 138 10.19 -5.82 -28.43
CA ILE A 138 10.14 -7.27 -28.61
C ILE A 138 9.91 -7.93 -27.24
N PRO A 139 8.80 -8.66 -27.02
CA PRO A 139 8.58 -9.39 -25.78
C PRO A 139 9.57 -10.55 -25.62
N ASN A 140 9.87 -10.90 -24.37
CA ASN A 140 10.55 -12.16 -24.07
C ASN A 140 9.62 -13.37 -24.31
N GLU A 141 10.18 -14.58 -24.38
CA GLU A 141 9.40 -15.81 -24.54
C GLU A 141 8.34 -15.96 -23.43
N GLY A 142 7.08 -16.17 -23.81
CA GLY A 142 5.94 -16.25 -22.89
C GLY A 142 5.29 -14.89 -22.55
N TYR A 143 5.64 -13.81 -23.26
CA TYR A 143 5.06 -12.47 -23.09
C TYR A 143 4.57 -11.89 -24.42
N GLU A 144 3.75 -10.86 -24.32
CA GLU A 144 3.27 -10.02 -25.43
C GLU A 144 3.59 -8.54 -25.13
N PHE A 145 3.79 -7.73 -26.17
CA PHE A 145 3.86 -6.28 -26.02
C PHE A 145 2.47 -5.75 -25.60
N PHE A 146 2.42 -5.01 -24.48
CA PHE A 146 1.17 -4.46 -23.98
C PHE A 146 0.95 -3.03 -24.51
N ARG A 147 1.86 -2.10 -24.20
CA ARG A 147 1.89 -0.72 -24.72
C ARG A 147 3.11 0.07 -24.28
N TRP A 148 3.31 1.22 -24.90
CA TRP A 148 4.20 2.27 -24.40
C TRP A 148 3.59 3.05 -23.23
N SER A 149 4.44 3.67 -22.42
CA SER A 149 4.10 4.48 -21.24
C SER A 149 3.21 5.71 -21.50
N ASP A 150 3.12 6.15 -22.76
CA ASP A 150 2.22 7.22 -23.23
C ASP A 150 0.90 6.70 -23.83
N GLY A 151 0.65 5.39 -23.78
CA GLY A 151 -0.59 4.76 -24.21
C GLY A 151 -0.63 4.30 -25.67
N LEU A 152 0.50 4.35 -26.40
CA LEU A 152 0.56 3.84 -27.77
C LEU A 152 0.67 2.30 -27.81
N ASP A 153 -0.19 1.68 -28.62
CA ASP A 153 -0.34 0.21 -28.69
C ASP A 153 0.36 -0.43 -29.92
N ASN A 154 1.26 0.29 -30.59
CA ASN A 154 2.11 -0.27 -31.66
C ASN A 154 3.51 -0.61 -31.10
N PRO A 155 4.00 -1.87 -31.20
CA PRO A 155 5.36 -2.22 -30.79
C PRO A 155 6.45 -1.57 -31.65
N GLU A 156 6.16 -1.25 -32.92
CA GLU A 156 7.05 -0.45 -33.77
C GLU A 156 6.83 1.05 -33.50
N ARG A 157 7.91 1.80 -33.26
CA ARG A 157 7.81 3.21 -32.85
C ARG A 157 8.93 4.08 -33.44
N SER A 158 8.56 5.29 -33.87
CA SER A 158 9.48 6.41 -34.12
C SER A 158 8.77 7.73 -33.84
N GLU A 159 9.54 8.77 -33.54
CA GLU A 159 9.05 10.13 -33.34
C GLU A 159 9.25 10.96 -34.61
N ASN A 160 8.27 11.80 -34.93
CA ASN A 160 8.32 12.70 -36.08
C ASN A 160 8.37 14.16 -35.62
N ASN A 161 9.20 14.98 -36.27
CA ASN A 161 9.35 16.40 -35.95
C ASN A 161 9.66 16.66 -34.46
N VAL A 162 10.80 16.14 -33.98
CA VAL A 162 11.24 16.23 -32.58
C VAL A 162 11.60 17.69 -32.24
N VAL A 163 10.93 18.23 -31.22
CA VAL A 163 11.09 19.63 -30.76
C VAL A 163 11.27 19.75 -29.23
N ASP A 164 11.32 18.63 -28.52
CA ASP A 164 11.68 18.52 -27.10
C ASP A 164 12.26 17.11 -26.84
N ASN A 165 12.81 16.88 -25.65
CA ASN A 165 13.28 15.57 -25.21
C ASN A 165 12.10 14.61 -25.01
N ILE A 166 12.27 13.35 -25.41
CA ILE A 166 11.23 12.31 -25.32
C ILE A 166 11.80 11.11 -24.57
N SER A 167 11.00 10.53 -23.69
CA SER A 167 11.39 9.39 -22.86
C SER A 167 10.18 8.49 -22.64
N VAL A 168 10.20 7.28 -23.19
CA VAL A 168 9.08 6.33 -23.14
C VAL A 168 9.54 4.91 -22.85
N GLU A 169 8.69 4.14 -22.19
CA GLU A 169 8.97 2.76 -21.77
C GLU A 169 7.93 1.80 -22.35
N ALA A 170 8.38 0.69 -22.95
CA ALA A 170 7.53 -0.40 -23.40
C ALA A 170 7.22 -1.35 -22.23
N SER A 171 5.94 -1.57 -21.98
CA SER A 171 5.43 -2.58 -21.04
C SER A 171 5.06 -3.87 -21.78
N PHE A 172 5.31 -5.00 -21.14
CA PHE A 172 5.00 -6.33 -21.65
C PHE A 172 4.11 -7.07 -20.65
N ILE A 173 3.30 -8.01 -21.14
CA ILE A 173 2.32 -8.74 -20.34
C ILE A 173 2.50 -10.24 -20.56
N LYS A 174 2.39 -11.03 -19.49
CA LYS A 174 2.64 -12.47 -19.57
C LYS A 174 1.46 -13.19 -20.22
N LEU A 175 1.74 -14.03 -21.22
CA LEU A 175 0.74 -14.78 -21.97
C LEU A 175 -0.03 -15.79 -21.10
N GLU A 176 0.64 -16.40 -20.12
CA GLU A 176 0.01 -17.35 -19.20
C GLU A 176 0.46 -17.13 -17.75
N LYS A 177 -0.49 -17.18 -16.81
CA LYS A 177 -0.24 -16.98 -15.38
C LYS A 177 -0.98 -18.03 -14.56
N ILE A 178 -0.25 -18.69 -13.66
CA ILE A 178 -0.78 -19.72 -12.76
C ILE A 178 -1.21 -19.03 -11.47
N TYR A 179 -2.46 -19.24 -11.06
CA TYR A 179 -3.02 -18.75 -9.81
C TYR A 179 -3.34 -19.93 -8.89
N THR A 180 -2.90 -19.85 -7.64
CA THR A 180 -3.23 -20.84 -6.60
C THR A 180 -4.52 -20.47 -5.88
N TYR A 181 -5.29 -21.46 -5.42
CA TYR A 181 -6.54 -21.23 -4.69
C TYR A 181 -6.33 -21.34 -3.18
N ASN A 182 -6.56 -20.24 -2.46
CA ASN A 182 -6.81 -20.23 -1.02
C ASN A 182 -8.32 -20.25 -0.76
N TYR A 183 -8.83 -21.45 -0.52
CA TYR A 183 -10.25 -21.72 -0.29
C TYR A 183 -10.84 -21.12 1.00
N ASN A 184 -10.03 -20.49 1.87
CA ASN A 184 -10.48 -19.87 3.13
C ASN A 184 -11.40 -20.80 3.97
N ASN A 185 -10.96 -22.05 4.14
CA ASN A 185 -11.68 -23.11 4.87
C ASN A 185 -13.01 -23.55 4.23
N ALA A 186 -13.07 -23.63 2.89
CA ALA A 186 -14.15 -24.37 2.23
C ALA A 186 -14.26 -25.81 2.78
N THR A 187 -15.46 -26.39 2.73
CA THR A 187 -15.74 -27.73 3.27
C THR A 187 -15.90 -28.79 2.19
N ASP A 188 -16.19 -28.39 0.94
CA ASP A 188 -16.40 -29.31 -0.18
C ASP A 188 -16.13 -28.60 -1.53
N ASN A 189 -16.09 -29.36 -2.63
CA ASN A 189 -15.71 -28.95 -3.99
C ASN A 189 -14.34 -28.26 -4.06
N ILE A 190 -13.31 -28.91 -3.51
CA ILE A 190 -11.90 -28.48 -3.51
C ILE A 190 -11.11 -29.42 -4.45
N ILE A 191 -11.43 -29.40 -5.75
CA ILE A 191 -10.92 -30.40 -6.71
C ILE A 191 -9.60 -30.03 -7.40
N THR A 192 -9.12 -28.80 -7.24
CA THR A 192 -7.81 -28.34 -7.75
C THR A 192 -7.16 -27.35 -6.78
N THR A 193 -5.83 -27.26 -6.77
CA THR A 193 -5.08 -26.26 -5.99
C THR A 193 -4.72 -25.02 -6.81
N GLU A 194 -4.86 -25.06 -8.13
CA GLU A 194 -4.45 -23.97 -9.03
C GLU A 194 -5.26 -23.93 -10.34
N VAL A 195 -5.09 -22.85 -11.09
CA VAL A 195 -5.61 -22.62 -12.45
C VAL A 195 -4.60 -21.84 -13.27
N THR A 196 -4.40 -22.24 -14.53
CA THR A 196 -3.67 -21.44 -15.52
C THR A 196 -4.66 -20.59 -16.29
N ILE A 197 -4.45 -19.27 -16.31
CA ILE A 197 -5.22 -18.32 -17.10
C ILE A 197 -4.32 -17.83 -18.24
N SER A 198 -4.79 -17.98 -19.48
CA SER A 198 -4.13 -17.44 -20.67
C SER A 198 -4.71 -16.07 -21.03
N PHE A 199 -3.86 -15.18 -21.53
CA PHE A 199 -4.21 -13.85 -22.02
C PHE A 199 -5.05 -13.91 -23.31
N GLU A 200 -4.89 -14.98 -24.11
CA GLU A 200 -5.63 -15.19 -25.36
C GLU A 200 -7.05 -15.71 -25.10
N SER A 201 -7.21 -16.75 -24.27
CA SER A 201 -8.50 -17.38 -23.95
C SER A 201 -9.13 -16.87 -22.65
N PHE A 202 -8.74 -15.67 -22.22
CA PHE A 202 -9.17 -15.05 -20.95
C PHE A 202 -10.70 -15.06 -20.75
N GLU A 203 -11.45 -14.74 -21.82
CA GLU A 203 -12.91 -14.58 -21.79
C GLU A 203 -13.67 -15.91 -21.61
N ASP A 204 -13.03 -17.06 -21.85
CA ASP A 204 -13.62 -18.40 -21.70
C ASP A 204 -13.33 -19.04 -20.32
N VAL A 205 -12.56 -18.36 -19.45
CA VAL A 205 -12.14 -18.92 -18.16
C VAL A 205 -13.26 -18.85 -17.13
N LYS A 206 -13.68 -20.02 -16.63
CA LYS A 206 -14.57 -20.17 -15.48
C LYS A 206 -13.81 -20.77 -14.30
N LEU A 207 -13.74 -20.03 -13.20
CA LEU A 207 -13.12 -20.48 -11.96
C LEU A 207 -14.00 -21.48 -11.22
N ILE A 208 -13.39 -22.29 -10.37
CA ILE A 208 -14.13 -23.24 -9.51
C ILE A 208 -15.00 -22.49 -8.49
N VAL A 209 -16.22 -22.97 -8.27
CA VAL A 209 -17.11 -22.48 -7.19
C VAL A 209 -17.05 -23.48 -6.02
N PRO A 210 -16.24 -23.22 -4.98
CA PRO A 210 -16.17 -24.10 -3.82
C PRO A 210 -17.46 -24.08 -3.02
N ILE A 211 -17.61 -25.05 -2.12
CA ILE A 211 -18.74 -25.14 -1.19
C ILE A 211 -18.23 -25.00 0.24
N LYS A 212 -18.95 -24.21 1.05
CA LYS A 212 -18.69 -24.08 2.47
C LYS A 212 -19.99 -24.13 3.25
N GLU A 213 -20.05 -25.02 4.23
CA GLU A 213 -21.22 -25.23 5.08
C GLU A 213 -21.71 -23.89 5.66
N ASN A 214 -23.03 -23.68 5.66
CA ASN A 214 -23.71 -22.47 6.15
C ASN A 214 -23.29 -21.12 5.54
N SER A 215 -22.51 -21.13 4.46
CA SER A 215 -21.95 -19.94 3.81
C SER A 215 -22.41 -19.80 2.35
N ILE A 216 -22.34 -18.59 1.83
CA ILE A 216 -22.52 -18.21 0.43
C ILE A 216 -21.14 -17.83 -0.11
N PHE A 217 -20.77 -18.38 -1.26
CA PHE A 217 -19.54 -18.00 -1.96
C PHE A 217 -19.75 -16.62 -2.61
N GLY A 218 -18.83 -15.70 -2.37
CA GLY A 218 -18.91 -14.32 -2.87
C GLY A 218 -17.89 -13.99 -3.96
N GLY A 219 -17.32 -15.01 -4.62
CA GLY A 219 -16.29 -14.87 -5.64
C GLY A 219 -14.86 -14.98 -5.12
N TRP A 220 -13.92 -15.01 -6.07
CA TRP A 220 -12.47 -15.03 -5.84
C TRP A 220 -11.89 -13.61 -5.81
N PHE A 221 -10.87 -13.39 -4.99
CA PHE A 221 -10.17 -12.11 -4.82
C PHE A 221 -8.65 -12.30 -4.92
N LEU A 222 -7.90 -11.31 -5.45
CA LEU A 222 -6.44 -11.41 -5.63
C LEU A 222 -5.62 -11.25 -4.34
N ASP A 223 -6.25 -10.83 -3.25
CA ASP A 223 -5.62 -10.43 -2.00
C ASP A 223 -6.37 -10.96 -0.77
N LYS A 224 -5.64 -11.13 0.33
CA LYS A 224 -6.18 -11.64 1.60
C LYS A 224 -7.24 -10.72 2.22
N ASP A 225 -7.13 -9.41 1.96
CA ASP A 225 -8.01 -8.39 2.52
C ASP A 225 -9.32 -8.23 1.71
N ILE A 226 -9.51 -9.07 0.66
CA ILE A 226 -10.74 -9.18 -0.12
C ILE A 226 -11.09 -7.84 -0.80
N SER A 227 -10.08 -7.14 -1.33
CA SER A 227 -10.21 -5.80 -1.92
C SER A 227 -10.25 -5.79 -3.46
N ILE A 228 -9.60 -6.74 -4.13
CA ILE A 228 -9.53 -6.83 -5.59
C ILE A 228 -10.30 -8.07 -6.05
N GLN A 229 -11.56 -7.88 -6.48
CA GLN A 229 -12.42 -8.99 -6.94
C GLN A 229 -12.01 -9.47 -8.34
N VAL A 230 -11.97 -10.79 -8.51
CA VAL A 230 -11.59 -11.49 -9.76
C VAL A 230 -12.79 -12.10 -10.44
N SER A 231 -13.68 -12.73 -9.68
CA SER A 231 -14.88 -13.41 -10.18
C SER A 231 -16.11 -13.11 -9.34
N ASP A 232 -17.28 -13.42 -9.89
CA ASP A 232 -18.55 -13.43 -9.17
C ASP A 232 -18.77 -14.75 -8.38
N GLU A 233 -19.96 -14.89 -7.76
CA GLU A 233 -20.40 -16.11 -7.06
C GLU A 233 -20.57 -17.35 -7.97
N SER A 234 -20.65 -17.16 -9.29
CA SER A 234 -20.73 -18.22 -10.30
C SER A 234 -19.35 -18.67 -10.79
N GLY A 235 -18.28 -18.02 -10.34
CA GLY A 235 -16.90 -18.26 -10.78
C GLY A 235 -16.58 -17.63 -12.13
N ASP A 236 -17.47 -16.81 -12.68
CA ASP A 236 -17.23 -16.11 -13.95
C ASP A 236 -16.34 -14.88 -13.71
N LEU A 237 -15.35 -14.65 -14.56
CA LEU A 237 -14.39 -13.55 -14.40
C LEU A 237 -15.07 -12.19 -14.61
N ILE A 238 -14.81 -11.26 -13.69
CA ILE A 238 -15.32 -9.88 -13.73
C ILE A 238 -14.20 -8.82 -13.77
N ILE A 239 -12.97 -9.21 -13.44
CA ILE A 239 -11.76 -8.41 -13.71
C ILE A 239 -11.41 -8.51 -15.20
N GLY A 240 -10.75 -7.50 -15.76
CA GLY A 240 -10.19 -7.55 -17.11
C GLY A 240 -8.78 -8.11 -17.16
N LYS A 241 -8.10 -7.87 -18.29
CA LYS A 241 -6.73 -8.34 -18.55
C LYS A 241 -5.67 -7.66 -17.66
N GLU A 242 -6.03 -6.64 -16.88
CA GLU A 242 -5.22 -6.09 -15.79
C GLU A 242 -4.83 -7.13 -14.73
N ILE A 243 -5.57 -8.25 -14.60
CA ILE A 243 -5.22 -9.37 -13.70
C ILE A 243 -3.77 -9.85 -13.87
N PHE A 244 -3.22 -9.79 -15.09
CA PHE A 244 -1.86 -10.21 -15.41
C PHE A 244 -0.78 -9.22 -14.93
N GLN A 245 -1.15 -7.96 -14.68
CA GLN A 245 -0.28 -6.91 -14.16
C GLN A 245 -0.13 -6.98 -12.63
N HIS A 246 -1.10 -7.61 -11.94
CA HIS A 246 -1.04 -7.81 -10.50
C HIS A 246 0.06 -8.82 -10.12
N GLN A 247 0.88 -8.44 -9.13
CA GLN A 247 1.96 -9.28 -8.59
C GLN A 247 1.48 -10.53 -7.85
N SER A 248 0.22 -10.54 -7.38
CA SER A 248 -0.36 -11.71 -6.71
C SER A 248 -0.66 -12.85 -7.69
N ASN A 249 -0.35 -14.07 -7.26
CA ASN A 249 -0.65 -15.33 -7.93
C ASN A 249 -1.50 -16.26 -7.03
N GLN A 250 -2.31 -15.66 -6.14
CA GLN A 250 -3.19 -16.41 -5.25
C GLN A 250 -4.57 -15.78 -5.20
N PHE A 251 -5.59 -16.62 -5.37
CA PHE A 251 -6.99 -16.26 -5.21
C PHE A 251 -7.48 -16.64 -3.82
N TYR A 252 -8.24 -15.75 -3.19
CA TYR A 252 -8.83 -15.92 -1.86
C TYR A 252 -10.35 -16.01 -1.99
N ALA A 253 -10.96 -17.07 -1.46
CA ALA A 253 -12.40 -17.26 -1.52
C ALA A 253 -13.10 -16.32 -0.54
N LYS A 254 -14.02 -15.47 -1.03
CA LYS A 254 -14.90 -14.68 -0.16
C LYS A 254 -16.08 -15.54 0.30
N TRP A 255 -16.38 -15.45 1.60
CA TRP A 255 -17.51 -16.13 2.22
C TRP A 255 -18.38 -15.12 2.96
N THR A 256 -19.70 -15.28 2.83
CA THR A 256 -20.70 -14.55 3.63
C THR A 256 -21.62 -15.58 4.29
N ALA A 257 -21.96 -15.42 5.56
CA ALA A 257 -22.87 -16.34 6.22
C ALA A 257 -24.28 -16.29 5.61
N LYS A 258 -24.96 -17.44 5.53
CA LYS A 258 -26.37 -17.51 5.10
C LYS A 258 -27.31 -16.84 6.11
N THR A 259 -26.95 -16.91 7.39
CA THR A 259 -27.65 -16.27 8.50
C THR A 259 -26.62 -15.46 9.27
N GLN A 260 -26.85 -14.17 9.48
CA GLN A 260 -25.99 -13.34 10.31
C GLN A 260 -26.35 -13.56 11.78
N ILE A 261 -25.42 -14.13 12.54
CA ILE A 261 -25.56 -14.41 13.97
C ILE A 261 -24.65 -13.46 14.74
N THR A 262 -25.13 -12.88 15.84
CA THR A 262 -24.31 -12.06 16.74
C THR A 262 -24.26 -12.70 18.13
N TYR A 263 -23.05 -13.06 18.57
CA TYR A 263 -22.82 -13.63 19.90
C TYR A 263 -22.14 -12.60 20.79
N LYS A 264 -22.87 -12.13 21.80
CA LYS A 264 -22.39 -11.13 22.77
C LYS A 264 -21.73 -11.81 23.98
N ILE A 265 -20.49 -11.45 24.26
CA ILE A 265 -19.70 -11.86 25.44
C ILE A 265 -19.44 -10.62 26.30
N LEU A 266 -19.63 -10.73 27.61
CA LEU A 266 -19.19 -9.70 28.56
C LEU A 266 -17.96 -10.20 29.32
N MET A 267 -16.87 -9.43 29.30
CA MET A 267 -15.70 -9.65 30.15
C MET A 267 -15.80 -8.73 31.37
N VAL A 268 -15.92 -9.32 32.56
CA VAL A 268 -16.01 -8.60 33.83
C VAL A 268 -14.66 -8.66 34.53
N PHE A 269 -14.00 -7.52 34.67
CA PHE A 269 -12.73 -7.42 35.39
C PHE A 269 -12.96 -6.82 36.77
N VAL A 270 -12.79 -7.63 37.81
CA VAL A 270 -12.93 -7.21 39.20
C VAL A 270 -11.74 -6.30 39.55
N THR A 271 -12.01 -5.06 39.97
CA THR A 271 -10.96 -4.05 40.22
C THR A 271 -10.43 -4.03 41.65
N GLU A 272 -11.22 -4.44 42.64
CA GLU A 272 -10.86 -4.33 44.05
C GLU A 272 -11.63 -5.37 44.89
N ILE A 273 -10.95 -6.02 45.84
CA ILE A 273 -11.53 -7.01 46.76
C ILE A 273 -10.95 -6.78 48.17
N HIS A 274 -11.83 -6.72 49.18
CA HIS A 274 -11.44 -6.62 50.59
C HIS A 274 -12.25 -7.61 51.43
N THR A 275 -11.64 -8.74 51.82
CA THR A 275 -12.32 -9.75 52.65
C THR A 275 -11.35 -10.68 53.39
N ILE A 276 -11.89 -11.57 54.22
CA ILE A 276 -11.17 -12.71 54.81
C ILE A 276 -11.98 -13.98 54.49
N ILE A 277 -11.34 -14.98 53.88
CA ILE A 277 -11.94 -16.29 53.56
C ILE A 277 -11.07 -17.38 54.19
N ASP A 278 -11.68 -18.28 54.96
CA ASP A 278 -11.00 -19.36 55.71
C ASP A 278 -9.77 -18.90 56.54
N GLY A 279 -9.77 -17.64 56.98
CA GLY A 279 -8.67 -17.02 57.75
C GLY A 279 -7.54 -16.45 56.89
N PHE A 280 -7.60 -16.59 55.56
CA PHE A 280 -6.73 -15.89 54.61
C PHE A 280 -7.30 -14.51 54.28
N ALA A 281 -6.49 -13.46 54.38
CA ALA A 281 -6.90 -12.10 54.05
C ALA A 281 -6.71 -11.84 52.55
N ILE A 282 -7.78 -11.44 51.87
CA ILE A 282 -7.78 -11.04 50.47
C ILE A 282 -7.88 -9.52 50.43
N ASP A 283 -6.78 -8.88 50.06
CA ASP A 283 -6.66 -7.45 49.74
C ASP A 283 -6.08 -7.38 48.31
N TYR A 284 -6.95 -7.16 47.33
CA TYR A 284 -6.59 -7.05 45.92
C TYR A 284 -7.02 -5.70 45.38
N LYS A 285 -6.14 -5.10 44.56
CA LYS A 285 -6.42 -3.90 43.78
C LYS A 285 -5.73 -3.99 42.42
N MET A 286 -6.51 -3.87 41.36
CA MET A 286 -6.04 -3.94 39.98
C MET A 286 -5.03 -2.85 39.65
N LYS A 287 -3.93 -3.23 39.00
CA LYS A 287 -2.90 -2.30 38.54
C LYS A 287 -3.27 -1.75 37.16
N ASN A 288 -2.78 -0.55 36.84
CA ASN A 288 -2.98 0.05 35.51
C ASN A 288 -2.33 -0.78 34.38
N ILE A 289 -1.37 -1.65 34.69
CA ILE A 289 -0.79 -2.60 33.73
C ILE A 289 -1.73 -3.77 33.46
N ASP A 290 -2.36 -4.35 34.48
CA ASP A 290 -3.39 -5.40 34.33
C ASP A 290 -4.51 -4.93 33.41
N LYS A 291 -4.98 -3.69 33.61
CA LYS A 291 -6.01 -3.08 32.77
C LYS A 291 -5.63 -3.07 31.29
N GLN A 292 -4.40 -2.66 30.95
CA GLN A 292 -3.92 -2.65 29.56
C GLN A 292 -3.82 -4.07 28.98
N ILE A 293 -3.39 -5.05 29.78
CA ILE A 293 -3.33 -6.46 29.37
C ILE A 293 -4.75 -7.01 29.11
N PHE A 294 -5.73 -6.64 29.94
CA PHE A 294 -7.13 -7.02 29.75
C PHE A 294 -7.77 -6.37 28.50
N GLU A 295 -7.44 -5.12 28.18
CA GLU A 295 -7.85 -4.46 26.93
C GLU A 295 -7.22 -5.15 25.69
N LEU A 296 -5.95 -5.58 25.79
CA LEU A 296 -5.33 -6.43 24.76
C LEU A 296 -6.03 -7.79 24.64
N MET A 297 -6.43 -8.40 25.77
CA MET A 297 -7.07 -9.73 25.80
C MET A 297 -8.42 -9.71 25.10
N GLN A 298 -9.26 -8.72 25.40
CA GLN A 298 -10.56 -8.55 24.71
C GLN A 298 -10.36 -8.45 23.20
N ARG A 299 -9.39 -7.65 22.75
CA ARG A 299 -9.15 -7.42 21.32
C ARG A 299 -8.66 -8.67 20.61
N GLU A 300 -7.69 -9.38 21.20
CA GLU A 300 -7.17 -10.61 20.62
C GLU A 300 -8.24 -11.72 20.66
N LEU A 301 -8.98 -11.89 21.76
CA LEU A 301 -10.08 -12.87 21.86
C LEU A 301 -11.17 -12.62 20.81
N SER A 302 -11.59 -11.36 20.64
CA SER A 302 -12.56 -10.98 19.60
C SER A 302 -12.03 -11.29 18.20
N LYS A 303 -10.77 -10.99 17.92
CA LYS A 303 -10.11 -11.32 16.65
C LYS A 303 -10.09 -12.83 16.42
N TYR A 304 -9.65 -13.64 17.38
CA TYR A 304 -9.58 -15.10 17.20
C TYR A 304 -10.95 -15.72 16.94
N LEU A 305 -11.97 -15.39 17.72
CA LEU A 305 -13.31 -15.94 17.54
C LEU A 305 -13.90 -15.54 16.18
N ASN A 306 -13.80 -14.27 15.77
CA ASN A 306 -14.29 -13.81 14.47
C ASN A 306 -13.49 -14.39 13.29
N GLU A 307 -12.17 -14.54 13.39
CA GLU A 307 -11.33 -15.22 12.38
C GLU A 307 -11.68 -16.72 12.27
N TRP A 308 -11.91 -17.40 13.40
CA TRP A 308 -12.21 -18.84 13.44
C TRP A 308 -13.59 -19.16 12.89
N PHE A 309 -14.59 -18.34 13.19
CA PHE A 309 -15.97 -18.50 12.70
C PHE A 309 -16.19 -17.87 11.32
N TYR A 310 -15.20 -17.19 10.74
CA TYR A 310 -15.19 -16.70 9.34
C TYR A 310 -16.47 -15.95 8.92
N GLY A 311 -17.07 -15.21 9.86
CA GLY A 311 -18.30 -14.45 9.67
C GLY A 311 -19.62 -15.23 9.85
N LEU A 312 -19.62 -16.53 10.17
CA LEU A 312 -20.85 -17.25 10.58
C LEU A 312 -21.45 -16.70 11.86
N VAL A 313 -20.59 -16.38 12.82
CA VAL A 313 -20.94 -15.80 14.11
C VAL A 313 -20.06 -14.58 14.30
N ASN A 314 -20.69 -13.42 14.48
CA ASN A 314 -20.05 -12.16 14.80
C ASN A 314 -19.95 -12.03 16.33
N PHE A 315 -18.74 -12.12 16.88
CA PHE A 315 -18.50 -12.03 18.31
C PHE A 315 -18.29 -10.58 18.73
N GLU A 316 -19.26 -10.04 19.45
CA GLU A 316 -19.18 -8.75 20.13
C GLU A 316 -18.72 -9.01 21.57
N ILE A 317 -17.59 -8.43 21.96
CA ILE A 317 -17.01 -8.62 23.29
C ILE A 317 -16.91 -7.28 24.00
N ASP A 318 -17.75 -7.06 25.00
CA ASP A 318 -17.75 -5.85 25.82
C ASP A 318 -16.96 -6.05 27.12
N ILE A 319 -16.56 -4.94 27.75
CA ILE A 319 -15.81 -4.93 29.01
C ILE A 319 -16.59 -4.18 30.10
N LEU A 320 -16.71 -4.78 31.28
CA LEU A 320 -17.08 -4.09 32.51
C LEU A 320 -15.93 -4.17 33.52
N TYR A 321 -15.49 -3.02 34.03
CA TYR A 321 -14.65 -2.94 35.22
C TYR A 321 -15.56 -2.67 36.42
N THR A 322 -15.44 -3.46 37.49
CA THR A 322 -16.23 -3.18 38.71
C THR A 322 -15.81 -1.83 39.30
N THR A 323 -16.77 -1.07 39.83
CA THR A 323 -16.53 0.22 40.49
C THR A 323 -16.71 0.14 42.00
N ILE A 324 -17.30 -0.96 42.49
CA ILE A 324 -17.52 -1.25 43.90
C ILE A 324 -16.57 -2.39 44.33
N PRO A 325 -15.81 -2.24 45.43
CA PRO A 325 -14.99 -3.33 45.96
C PRO A 325 -15.83 -4.53 46.40
N LEU A 326 -15.42 -5.74 46.00
CA LEU A 326 -16.09 -6.99 46.35
C LEU A 326 -15.65 -7.49 47.74
N ASN A 327 -16.49 -8.35 48.33
CA ASN A 327 -16.30 -8.92 49.67
C ASN A 327 -16.75 -10.40 49.71
N GLU A 328 -16.70 -11.05 50.88
CA GLU A 328 -17.10 -12.45 51.11
C GLU A 328 -18.42 -12.87 50.43
N LYS A 329 -19.41 -11.97 50.31
CA LYS A 329 -20.73 -12.29 49.74
C LYS A 329 -20.74 -12.47 48.23
N ASN A 330 -19.66 -12.09 47.55
CA ASN A 330 -19.50 -12.22 46.10
C ASN A 330 -18.82 -13.55 45.71
N PHE A 331 -18.32 -14.30 46.70
CA PHE A 331 -17.64 -15.57 46.47
C PHE A 331 -18.57 -16.76 46.64
N ASP A 332 -18.50 -17.66 45.66
CA ASP A 332 -18.96 -19.03 45.80
C ASP A 332 -17.81 -19.96 46.16
N SER A 333 -18.15 -21.21 46.51
CA SER A 333 -17.17 -22.27 46.74
C SER A 333 -17.61 -23.61 46.16
N GLY A 334 -16.66 -24.33 45.58
CA GLY A 334 -16.84 -25.68 45.06
C GLY A 334 -15.85 -26.66 45.68
N ASN A 335 -16.09 -27.96 45.53
CA ASN A 335 -15.10 -28.99 45.84
C ASN A 335 -14.55 -29.58 44.55
N ASN A 336 -13.25 -29.42 44.31
CA ASN A 336 -12.55 -30.10 43.23
C ASN A 336 -11.56 -31.11 43.84
N SER A 337 -11.79 -32.39 43.60
CA SER A 337 -10.89 -33.49 43.99
C SER A 337 -10.47 -33.47 45.47
N GLY A 338 -11.35 -33.00 46.37
CA GLY A 338 -11.10 -32.90 47.81
C GLY A 338 -10.52 -31.56 48.29
N LYS A 339 -10.17 -30.63 47.38
CA LYS A 339 -9.82 -29.24 47.72
C LYS A 339 -11.04 -28.34 47.59
N ILE A 340 -11.17 -27.36 48.50
CA ILE A 340 -12.11 -26.25 48.32
C ILE A 340 -11.55 -25.33 47.22
N THR A 341 -12.44 -24.72 46.46
CA THR A 341 -12.09 -23.76 45.41
C THR A 341 -13.07 -22.60 45.47
N TYR A 342 -12.56 -21.43 45.84
CA TYR A 342 -13.28 -20.17 45.87
C TYR A 342 -13.22 -19.47 44.51
N TYR A 343 -14.36 -18.90 44.10
CA TYR A 343 -14.50 -18.24 42.81
C TYR A 343 -15.58 -17.15 42.82
N ILE A 344 -15.55 -16.27 41.83
CA ILE A 344 -16.53 -15.20 41.63
C ILE A 344 -17.16 -15.38 40.25
N MET A 345 -18.43 -15.79 40.20
CA MET A 345 -19.25 -15.75 38.98
C MET A 345 -19.89 -14.37 38.80
N ALA A 346 -20.28 -14.05 37.56
CA ALA A 346 -20.75 -12.73 37.19
C ALA A 346 -22.10 -12.35 37.81
N ASP A 347 -22.96 -13.34 38.10
CA ASP A 347 -24.26 -13.18 38.74
C ASP A 347 -24.16 -12.82 40.24
N ASN A 348 -23.00 -13.08 40.87
CA ASN A 348 -22.68 -12.58 42.21
C ASN A 348 -22.17 -11.12 42.23
N ILE A 349 -22.03 -10.46 41.08
CA ILE A 349 -21.55 -9.07 40.98
C ILE A 349 -22.75 -8.13 40.76
N PRO A 350 -23.12 -7.28 41.75
CA PRO A 350 -24.33 -6.44 41.67
C PRO A 350 -24.37 -5.48 40.48
N GLU A 351 -23.20 -5.06 40.00
CA GLU A 351 -23.06 -4.15 38.85
C GLU A 351 -23.41 -4.83 37.51
N VAL A 352 -23.47 -6.17 37.48
CA VAL A 352 -23.77 -6.97 36.28
C VAL A 352 -25.26 -7.34 36.20
N GLU A 353 -25.98 -7.43 37.34
CA GLU A 353 -27.38 -7.89 37.44
C GLU A 353 -28.32 -7.25 36.39
N GLY A 354 -28.16 -5.96 36.15
CA GLY A 354 -28.99 -5.18 35.21
C GLY A 354 -28.69 -5.38 33.72
N ILE A 355 -27.49 -5.85 33.36
CA ILE A 355 -27.03 -6.01 31.96
C ILE A 355 -26.81 -7.46 31.55
N ILE A 356 -26.75 -8.39 32.52
CA ILE A 356 -26.40 -9.80 32.32
C ILE A 356 -27.26 -10.53 31.27
N ARG A 357 -28.47 -10.03 31.01
CA ARG A 357 -29.42 -10.61 30.04
C ARG A 357 -29.11 -10.29 28.58
N ASP A 358 -28.35 -9.23 28.33
CA ASP A 358 -27.99 -8.79 26.97
C ASP A 358 -26.79 -9.57 26.40
N TYR A 359 -26.18 -10.44 27.20
CA TYR A 359 -25.00 -11.25 26.85
C TYR A 359 -25.33 -12.75 26.89
N HIS A 360 -24.69 -13.52 26.02
CA HIS A 360 -24.86 -14.97 25.91
C HIS A 360 -23.86 -15.70 26.81
N SER A 361 -22.62 -15.21 26.89
CA SER A 361 -21.60 -15.61 27.87
C SER A 361 -21.12 -14.43 28.70
N VAL A 362 -20.73 -14.68 29.94
CA VAL A 362 -20.03 -13.71 30.78
C VAL A 362 -18.82 -14.38 31.44
N ILE A 363 -17.65 -13.77 31.31
CA ILE A 363 -16.36 -14.27 31.83
C ILE A 363 -15.86 -13.29 32.89
N THR A 364 -15.69 -13.73 34.12
CA THR A 364 -15.25 -12.89 35.25
C THR A 364 -13.79 -13.15 35.58
N SER A 365 -12.92 -12.16 35.46
CA SER A 365 -11.51 -12.28 35.88
C SER A 365 -11.25 -11.44 37.11
N PHE A 366 -10.62 -12.07 38.10
CA PHE A 366 -10.36 -11.51 39.42
C PHE A 366 -9.03 -12.07 39.95
N SER A 367 -8.51 -11.51 41.05
CA SER A 367 -7.40 -12.14 41.79
C SER A 367 -7.65 -12.03 43.28
N MET A 368 -7.31 -13.10 44.00
CA MET A 368 -7.28 -13.18 45.46
C MET A 368 -5.87 -12.95 46.01
N ASN A 369 -4.86 -12.72 45.14
CA ASN A 369 -3.44 -12.77 45.44
C ASN A 369 -2.98 -14.13 46.03
N ASP A 370 -3.64 -15.24 45.66
CA ASP A 370 -3.37 -16.58 46.17
C ASP A 370 -2.25 -17.32 45.39
N PHE A 371 -1.03 -16.78 45.46
CA PHE A 371 0.14 -17.37 44.76
C PHE A 371 0.65 -18.70 45.35
N ASP A 372 -0.09 -19.32 46.28
CA ASP A 372 0.20 -20.60 46.92
C ASP A 372 -0.90 -21.66 46.71
N TRP A 373 -1.99 -21.33 45.99
CA TRP A 373 -3.11 -22.22 45.69
C TRP A 373 -3.74 -22.81 46.96
N ILE A 374 -3.99 -21.93 47.93
CA ILE A 374 -4.59 -22.22 49.24
C ILE A 374 -6.12 -22.20 49.14
N LEU A 375 -6.67 -21.24 48.39
CA LEU A 375 -8.10 -20.95 48.21
C LEU A 375 -8.69 -21.52 46.92
N HIS A 376 -7.85 -21.88 45.93
CA HIS A 376 -8.31 -22.52 44.70
C HIS A 376 -7.40 -23.68 44.24
N SER A 377 -7.88 -24.44 43.25
CA SER A 377 -7.17 -25.60 42.69
C SER A 377 -7.26 -25.73 41.16
N VAL A 378 -7.78 -24.69 40.52
CA VAL A 378 -7.98 -24.54 39.07
C VAL A 378 -7.76 -23.07 38.71
N SER A 379 -7.29 -22.80 37.48
CA SER A 379 -7.07 -21.44 36.98
C SER A 379 -8.31 -20.76 36.40
N GLY A 380 -9.40 -21.53 36.27
CA GLY A 380 -10.70 -21.09 35.80
C GLY A 380 -11.78 -22.10 36.13
N MET A 381 -13.03 -21.68 35.97
CA MET A 381 -14.21 -22.56 36.10
C MET A 381 -15.32 -22.02 35.20
N GLY A 382 -15.98 -22.93 34.47
CA GLY A 382 -17.11 -22.62 33.61
C GLY A 382 -18.38 -23.39 34.01
N SER A 383 -19.51 -22.81 33.65
CA SER A 383 -20.86 -23.29 33.87
C SER A 383 -21.76 -22.69 32.78
N ILE A 384 -23.04 -23.10 32.69
CA ILE A 384 -23.98 -22.52 31.72
C ILE A 384 -23.93 -20.98 31.77
N LYS A 385 -23.58 -20.35 30.64
CA LYS A 385 -23.44 -18.89 30.45
C LYS A 385 -22.34 -18.19 31.28
N PHE A 386 -21.91 -18.72 32.42
CA PHE A 386 -20.95 -18.06 33.31
C PHE A 386 -19.64 -18.81 33.43
N ALA A 387 -18.53 -18.08 33.30
CA ALA A 387 -17.22 -18.58 33.68
C ALA A 387 -16.43 -17.55 34.47
N CYS A 388 -15.38 -18.02 35.14
CA CYS A 388 -14.45 -17.18 35.88
C CYS A 388 -12.99 -17.62 35.68
N ILE A 389 -12.05 -16.70 35.88
CA ILE A 389 -10.61 -16.90 35.68
C ILE A 389 -9.83 -16.26 36.84
N HIS A 390 -8.94 -17.05 37.45
CA HIS A 390 -8.03 -16.64 38.52
C HIS A 390 -6.80 -15.96 37.89
N TRP A 391 -6.77 -14.63 37.88
CA TRP A 391 -5.73 -13.84 37.21
C TRP A 391 -4.35 -14.07 37.82
N GLU A 392 -4.26 -14.39 39.12
CA GLU A 392 -3.00 -14.66 39.82
C GLU A 392 -2.19 -15.81 39.23
N ASP A 393 -2.83 -16.81 38.61
CA ASP A 393 -2.14 -17.97 38.00
C ASP A 393 -1.32 -17.60 36.78
N PHE A 394 -1.67 -16.50 36.12
CA PHE A 394 -1.07 -16.04 34.87
C PHE A 394 0.08 -15.05 35.11
N ILE A 395 0.01 -14.30 36.21
CA ILE A 395 1.05 -13.35 36.63
C ILE A 395 2.00 -13.92 37.68
N GLY A 396 1.57 -14.91 38.45
CA GLY A 396 2.33 -15.56 39.51
C GLY A 396 2.92 -14.60 40.53
N ARG A 397 3.96 -15.04 41.23
CA ARG A 397 4.70 -14.22 42.20
C ARG A 397 5.47 -13.04 41.58
N ASP A 398 5.60 -13.02 40.25
CA ASP A 398 6.18 -11.90 39.49
C ASP A 398 5.16 -10.78 39.22
N ALA A 399 3.95 -10.83 39.79
CA ALA A 399 2.95 -9.77 39.70
C ALA A 399 3.46 -8.35 40.05
N ASP A 400 4.45 -8.22 40.94
CA ASP A 400 5.07 -6.95 41.34
C ASP A 400 6.35 -6.60 40.54
N ASN A 401 6.76 -7.47 39.62
CA ASN A 401 7.94 -7.29 38.77
C ASN A 401 7.54 -6.52 37.49
N GLU A 402 7.77 -5.20 37.51
CA GLU A 402 7.44 -4.30 36.40
C GLU A 402 7.99 -4.75 35.04
N ALA A 403 9.17 -5.37 34.99
CA ALA A 403 9.74 -5.88 33.75
C ALA A 403 8.96 -7.09 33.20
N PHE A 404 8.49 -7.97 34.09
CA PHE A 404 7.61 -9.08 33.72
C PHE A 404 6.23 -8.56 33.28
N SER A 405 5.57 -7.69 34.06
CA SER A 405 4.25 -7.15 33.69
C SER A 405 4.29 -6.39 32.35
N ASN A 406 5.34 -5.62 32.09
CA ASN A 406 5.52 -4.93 30.80
C ASN A 406 5.77 -5.90 29.64
N SER A 407 6.39 -7.07 29.87
CA SER A 407 6.56 -8.10 28.83
C SER A 407 5.23 -8.68 28.35
N LEU A 408 4.19 -8.66 29.20
CA LEU A 408 2.84 -9.11 28.84
C LEU A 408 2.09 -8.12 27.93
N LEU A 409 2.62 -6.91 27.70
CA LEU A 409 2.08 -6.01 26.67
C LEU A 409 2.50 -6.43 25.24
N ASP A 410 3.52 -7.28 25.11
CA ASP A 410 3.88 -7.90 23.84
C ASP A 410 3.04 -9.17 23.61
N ILE A 411 2.03 -9.05 22.75
CA ILE A 411 1.13 -10.14 22.34
C ILE A 411 1.83 -11.31 21.62
N THR A 412 3.11 -11.15 21.24
CA THR A 412 3.93 -12.21 20.65
C THR A 412 4.72 -13.02 21.68
N SER A 413 4.73 -12.60 22.95
CA SER A 413 5.41 -13.32 24.03
C SER A 413 4.76 -14.69 24.32
N PHE A 414 5.55 -15.65 24.76
CA PHE A 414 5.12 -17.04 24.96
C PHE A 414 3.89 -17.17 25.89
N ASN A 415 3.84 -16.35 26.94
CA ASN A 415 2.79 -16.37 27.97
C ASN A 415 1.38 -16.11 27.40
N TRP A 416 1.27 -15.36 26.30
CA TRP A 416 -0.02 -15.05 25.69
C TRP A 416 -0.78 -16.28 25.21
N ASN A 417 -0.09 -17.35 24.78
CA ASN A 417 -0.77 -18.58 24.35
C ASN A 417 -1.53 -19.22 25.52
N THR A 418 -0.91 -19.33 26.69
CA THR A 418 -1.55 -19.82 27.93
C THR A 418 -2.76 -18.96 28.30
N PHE A 419 -2.66 -17.63 28.18
CA PHE A 419 -3.75 -16.73 28.55
C PHE A 419 -4.94 -16.92 27.60
N LYS A 420 -4.71 -16.91 26.29
CA LYS A 420 -5.75 -17.11 25.28
C LYS A 420 -6.42 -18.47 25.41
N GLU A 421 -5.63 -19.51 25.66
CA GLU A 421 -6.13 -20.87 25.87
C GLU A 421 -7.11 -20.91 27.05
N ALA A 422 -6.76 -20.31 28.20
CA ALA A 422 -7.65 -20.26 29.36
C ALA A 422 -8.97 -19.54 29.07
N TYR A 423 -8.93 -18.33 28.48
CA TYR A 423 -10.16 -17.61 28.13
C TYR A 423 -11.03 -18.35 27.12
N LEU A 424 -10.44 -19.03 26.13
CA LEU A 424 -11.19 -19.80 25.13
C LEU A 424 -11.70 -21.14 25.68
N HIS A 425 -10.98 -21.78 26.59
CA HIS A 425 -11.40 -22.98 27.31
C HIS A 425 -12.62 -22.68 28.18
N GLU A 426 -12.52 -21.66 29.04
CA GLU A 426 -13.61 -21.25 29.93
C GLU A 426 -14.82 -20.69 29.15
N PHE A 427 -14.58 -19.95 28.07
CA PHE A 427 -15.63 -19.58 27.12
C PHE A 427 -16.36 -20.80 26.55
N THR A 428 -15.63 -21.87 26.19
CA THR A 428 -16.24 -23.09 25.65
C THR A 428 -17.18 -23.76 26.65
N HIS A 429 -16.83 -23.81 27.94
CA HIS A 429 -17.71 -24.30 29.01
C HIS A 429 -19.01 -23.48 29.14
N THR A 430 -18.98 -22.16 28.90
CA THR A 430 -20.21 -21.35 28.94
C THR A 430 -21.29 -21.79 27.96
N ILE A 431 -20.88 -22.51 26.91
CA ILE A 431 -21.74 -23.06 25.87
C ILE A 431 -21.97 -24.56 26.10
N GLU A 432 -20.89 -25.33 26.25
CA GLU A 432 -20.90 -26.79 26.30
C GLU A 432 -21.80 -27.33 27.42
N GLN A 433 -21.75 -26.71 28.61
CA GLN A 433 -22.56 -27.09 29.77
C GLN A 433 -24.08 -26.93 29.54
N SER A 434 -24.50 -26.23 28.48
CA SER A 434 -25.92 -26.07 28.10
C SER A 434 -26.41 -27.13 27.12
N LEU A 435 -25.55 -28.06 26.67
CA LEU A 435 -25.77 -28.97 25.56
C LEU A 435 -25.50 -30.43 25.94
N ASP A 436 -26.21 -31.37 25.29
CA ASP A 436 -25.93 -32.81 25.33
C ASP A 436 -24.96 -33.14 24.19
N VAL A 437 -23.67 -32.89 24.41
CA VAL A 437 -22.57 -33.05 23.44
C VAL A 437 -21.44 -33.90 24.02
N TYR A 438 -20.46 -34.24 23.18
CA TYR A 438 -19.28 -34.98 23.61
C TYR A 438 -18.48 -34.15 24.63
N GLU A 439 -18.28 -34.69 25.82
CA GLU A 439 -17.65 -34.01 26.97
C GLU A 439 -16.31 -33.36 26.62
N PHE A 440 -16.16 -32.08 26.96
CA PHE A 440 -15.08 -31.25 26.44
C PHE A 440 -13.68 -31.66 26.93
N HIS A 441 -13.47 -32.03 28.20
CA HIS A 441 -12.15 -32.44 28.70
C HIS A 441 -11.67 -33.75 28.07
N SER A 442 -12.57 -34.66 27.72
CA SER A 442 -12.26 -35.91 27.03
C SER A 442 -11.58 -35.72 25.67
N ILE A 443 -11.76 -34.57 24.99
CA ILE A 443 -11.11 -34.34 23.69
C ILE A 443 -9.58 -34.23 23.83
N PHE A 444 -9.10 -33.62 24.92
CA PHE A 444 -7.66 -33.41 25.17
C PHE A 444 -6.96 -34.73 25.53
N LEU A 445 -7.64 -35.61 26.26
CA LEU A 445 -7.13 -36.94 26.61
C LEU A 445 -6.96 -37.84 25.37
N ASN A 446 -7.85 -37.70 24.38
CA ASN A 446 -7.93 -38.60 23.23
C ASN A 446 -7.17 -38.10 21.98
N ASN A 447 -6.69 -36.85 21.95
CA ASN A 447 -6.13 -36.21 20.74
C ASN A 447 -4.76 -35.51 20.97
N SER A 448 -3.83 -36.17 21.67
CA SER A 448 -2.51 -35.63 22.04
C SER A 448 -1.56 -35.24 20.88
N SER A 449 -1.97 -35.41 19.63
CA SER A 449 -1.25 -34.96 18.43
C SER A 449 -1.52 -33.51 18.05
N PHE A 450 -2.55 -32.88 18.62
CA PHE A 450 -2.90 -31.47 18.39
C PHE A 450 -2.55 -30.62 19.61
N ASP A 451 -2.23 -29.35 19.39
CA ASP A 451 -2.19 -28.38 20.48
C ASP A 451 -3.61 -28.09 21.00
N HIS A 452 -3.70 -27.68 22.26
CA HIS A 452 -4.97 -27.41 22.92
C HIS A 452 -5.80 -26.35 22.19
N LEU A 453 -5.18 -25.25 21.73
CA LEU A 453 -5.87 -24.16 21.04
C LEU A 453 -6.53 -24.63 19.74
N THR A 454 -5.85 -25.51 18.98
CA THR A 454 -6.42 -26.19 17.81
C THR A 454 -7.60 -27.10 18.19
N LEU A 455 -7.52 -27.85 19.29
CA LEU A 455 -8.65 -28.68 19.76
C LEU A 455 -9.86 -27.83 20.16
N ILE A 456 -9.65 -26.75 20.90
CA ILE A 456 -10.71 -25.79 21.29
C ILE A 456 -11.39 -25.23 20.04
N LYS A 457 -10.60 -24.78 19.05
CA LYS A 457 -11.10 -24.29 17.76
C LYS A 457 -11.95 -25.33 17.04
N LEU A 458 -11.44 -26.56 16.88
CA LEU A 458 -12.13 -27.63 16.17
C LEU A 458 -13.43 -28.04 16.89
N TYR A 459 -13.45 -27.98 18.22
CA TYR A 459 -14.63 -28.25 19.03
C TYR A 459 -15.68 -27.14 18.91
N LEU A 460 -15.31 -25.87 19.05
CA LEU A 460 -16.22 -24.72 18.86
C LEU A 460 -16.85 -24.68 17.45
N LEU A 461 -16.13 -25.17 16.43
CA LEU A 461 -16.62 -25.22 15.04
C LEU A 461 -17.33 -26.53 14.68
N ASN A 462 -17.45 -27.50 15.59
CA ASN A 462 -17.95 -28.87 15.33
C ASN A 462 -17.25 -29.56 14.13
N GLN A 463 -15.92 -29.43 14.11
CA GLN A 463 -15.01 -29.96 13.09
C GLN A 463 -14.10 -31.08 13.61
N LEU A 464 -14.01 -31.29 14.92
CA LEU A 464 -13.29 -32.43 15.48
C LEU A 464 -14.05 -33.72 15.14
N VAL A 465 -13.32 -34.79 14.80
CA VAL A 465 -13.93 -36.09 14.45
C VAL A 465 -13.43 -37.17 15.41
N ILE A 466 -14.35 -37.78 16.17
CA ILE A 466 -14.07 -38.91 17.07
C ILE A 466 -14.97 -40.09 16.64
N ASP A 467 -14.36 -41.26 16.47
CA ASP A 467 -15.03 -42.50 16.01
C ASP A 467 -15.89 -42.32 14.73
N GLY A 468 -15.45 -41.43 13.84
CA GLY A 468 -16.12 -41.12 12.56
C GLY A 468 -17.26 -40.11 12.65
N ASN A 469 -17.57 -39.57 13.84
CA ASN A 469 -18.62 -38.57 14.06
C ASN A 469 -18.01 -37.18 14.32
N LYS A 470 -18.63 -36.13 13.79
CA LYS A 470 -18.32 -34.75 14.20
C LYS A 470 -18.70 -34.56 15.68
N VAL A 471 -17.81 -33.96 16.47
CA VAL A 471 -18.03 -33.62 17.88
C VAL A 471 -17.66 -32.15 18.12
N GLY A 472 -18.39 -31.51 19.04
CA GLY A 472 -18.25 -30.08 19.33
C GLY A 472 -19.59 -29.37 19.44
N ILE A 473 -19.54 -28.04 19.33
CA ILE A 473 -20.72 -27.16 19.44
C ILE A 473 -21.48 -27.13 18.10
N PRO A 474 -22.64 -27.80 17.97
CA PRO A 474 -23.34 -27.93 16.70
C PRO A 474 -23.80 -26.58 16.15
N TYR A 475 -23.82 -26.41 14.82
CA TYR A 475 -24.17 -25.12 14.22
C TYR A 475 -25.56 -24.60 14.62
N SER A 476 -26.49 -25.51 14.93
CA SER A 476 -27.84 -25.17 15.42
C SER A 476 -27.83 -24.37 16.72
N TYR A 477 -26.87 -24.59 17.63
CA TYR A 477 -26.77 -23.81 18.87
C TYR A 477 -26.68 -22.30 18.57
N TRP A 478 -25.91 -21.92 17.56
CA TRP A 478 -25.72 -20.52 17.17
C TRP A 478 -26.93 -19.92 16.44
N LEU A 479 -27.87 -20.75 15.95
CA LEU A 479 -29.12 -20.28 15.31
C LEU A 479 -30.24 -20.04 16.32
N ASP A 480 -30.16 -20.64 17.51
CA ASP A 480 -31.21 -20.67 18.54
C ASP A 480 -30.98 -19.67 19.70
N LEU A 481 -30.09 -18.68 19.51
CA LEU A 481 -29.64 -17.69 20.49
C LEU A 481 -30.70 -16.61 20.84
#